data_AF-A0A949F4C3-F1
#
_entry.id   AF-A0A949F4C3-F1
#
_cell.length_a   1.000
_cell.length_b   1.000
_cell.length_c   1.000
_cell.angle_alpha   90.00
_cell.angle_beta   90.00
_cell.angle_gamma   90.00
#
_symmetry.space_group_name_H-M   'P 1'
#
loop_
_entity.id
_entity.type
_entity.pdbx_description
1 polymer ?
#
loop_
_entity_poly.entity_id
_entity_poly.type
_entity_poly.pdbx_seq_one_letter_code
_entity_poly.pdbx_strand_id
1 'polypeptide(L)'
;MIGATLRIKNKTIIVSILLLLLGIIGCVPAGPGYLMGQARAAQANGDQARAVALYDRVLKLFPWNEYRAGEALYWSAQVLPGEEKFEAYIFAGASPI
;
A
#
# COMPACT_ATOMS: atom_id res chain seq x y z
N MET A 1 -5.77 2.26 -42.18
CA MET A 1 -6.15 1.25 -41.17
C MET A 1 -5.31 0.00 -41.42
N ILE A 2 -4.29 -0.25 -40.61
CA ILE A 2 -3.40 -1.41 -40.79
C ILE A 2 -3.88 -2.51 -39.84
N GLY A 3 -4.65 -3.47 -40.37
CA GLY A 3 -5.10 -4.65 -39.63
C GLY A 3 -4.04 -5.74 -39.69
N ALA A 4 -3.21 -5.84 -38.65
CA ALA A 4 -2.27 -6.94 -38.53
C ALA A 4 -3.02 -8.23 -38.12
N THR A 5 -3.08 -9.20 -39.03
CA THR A 5 -3.66 -10.53 -38.76
C THR A 5 -2.58 -11.47 -38.21
N LEU A 6 -2.55 -11.64 -36.89
CA LEU A 6 -1.64 -12.56 -36.20
C LEU A 6 -2.06 -14.02 -36.43
N ARG A 7 -1.42 -14.74 -37.35
CA ARG A 7 -1.58 -16.20 -37.52
C ARG A 7 -0.75 -16.94 -36.48
N ILE A 8 -1.40 -17.37 -35.39
CA ILE A 8 -0.75 -18.14 -34.33
C ILE A 8 -0.64 -19.61 -34.75
N LYS A 9 0.55 -20.03 -35.18
CA LYS A 9 0.79 -21.38 -35.70
C LYS A 9 1.38 -22.35 -34.67
N ASN A 10 1.87 -21.83 -33.54
CA ASN A 10 2.66 -22.60 -32.61
C ASN A 10 2.04 -22.60 -31.21
N LYS A 11 1.64 -23.79 -30.72
CA LYS A 11 0.97 -23.96 -29.43
C LYS A 11 1.81 -23.44 -28.27
N THR A 12 3.14 -23.48 -28.41
CA THR A 12 4.07 -22.94 -27.41
C THR A 12 3.93 -21.43 -27.23
N ILE A 13 3.66 -20.68 -28.29
CA ILE A 13 3.49 -19.22 -28.22
C ILE A 13 2.25 -18.86 -27.38
N ILE A 14 1.16 -19.62 -27.52
CA ILE A 14 -0.07 -19.42 -26.76
C ILE A 14 0.21 -19.65 -25.26
N VAL A 15 0.92 -20.73 -24.93
CA VAL A 15 1.26 -21.09 -23.55
C VAL A 15 2.18 -20.02 -22.93
N SER A 16 3.15 -19.51 -23.68
CA SER A 16 4.04 -18.44 -23.21
C SER A 16 3.30 -17.14 -22.93
N ILE A 17 2.35 -16.74 -23.79
CA ILE A 17 1.52 -15.55 -23.56
C ILE A 17 0.62 -15.73 -22.34
N LEU A 18 0.05 -16.93 -22.15
CA LEU A 18 -0.79 -17.23 -20.98
C LEU A 18 0.00 -17.17 -19.67
N LEU A 19 1.23 -17.70 -19.66
CA LEU A 19 2.14 -17.61 -18.51
C LEU A 19 2.54 -16.16 -18.21
N LEU A 20 2.82 -15.36 -19.24
CA LEU A 20 3.09 -13.93 -19.08
C LEU A 20 1.91 -13.18 -18.48
N LEU A 21 0.68 -13.48 -18.89
CA LEU A 21 -0.52 -12.83 -18.37
C LEU A 21 -0.83 -13.22 -16.92
N LEU A 22 -0.59 -14.49 -16.54
CA LEU A 22 -0.80 -14.97 -15.17
C LEU A 22 0.24 -14.42 -14.18
N GLY A 23 1.45 -14.09 -14.64
CA GLY A 23 2.52 -13.53 -13.80
C GLY A 23 2.28 -12.10 -13.30
N ILE A 24 1.34 -11.36 -13.90
CA ILE A 24 1.06 -9.94 -13.56
C ILE A 24 -0.01 -9.80 -12.48
N ILE A 25 -0.54 -10.90 -11.94
CA ILE A 25 -1.44 -10.86 -10.76
C ILE A 25 -0.59 -10.69 -9.49
N GLY A 26 0.26 -9.66 -9.49
CA GLY A 26 0.96 -9.19 -8.31
C GLY A 26 -0.03 -8.42 -7.45
N CYS A 27 -0.44 -9.04 -6.34
CA CYS A 27 -0.99 -8.44 -5.12
C CYS A 27 -1.59 -7.04 -5.32
N VAL A 28 -2.90 -6.95 -5.50
CA VAL A 28 -3.60 -5.66 -5.36
C VAL A 28 -3.26 -5.14 -3.95
N PRO A 29 -2.56 -4.00 -3.82
CA PRO A 29 -2.21 -3.48 -2.51
C PRO A 29 -3.53 -3.25 -1.79
N ALA A 30 -3.70 -3.89 -0.64
CA ALA A 30 -4.90 -3.70 0.13
C ALA A 30 -5.06 -2.21 0.42
N GLY A 31 -6.24 -1.66 0.10
CA GLY A 31 -6.45 -0.21 0.15
C GLY A 31 -6.12 0.36 1.53
N PRO A 32 -5.83 1.67 1.63
CA PRO A 32 -5.34 2.27 2.86
C PRO A 32 -6.30 2.05 4.04
N GLY A 33 -7.62 2.06 3.80
CA GLY A 33 -8.62 1.77 4.83
C GLY A 33 -8.55 0.35 5.40
N TYR A 34 -8.18 -0.64 4.58
CA TYR A 34 -8.02 -2.03 5.03
C TYR A 34 -6.77 -2.18 5.91
N LEU A 35 -5.64 -1.59 5.49
CA LEU A 35 -4.42 -1.59 6.29
C LEU A 35 -4.63 -0.87 7.63
N MET A 36 -5.35 0.26 7.64
CA MET A 36 -5.72 0.96 8.88
C MET A 36 -6.66 0.15 9.77
N GLY A 37 -7.57 -0.64 9.18
CA GLY A 37 -8.41 -1.58 9.92
C GLY A 37 -7.59 -2.68 10.60
N GLN A 38 -6.67 -3.30 9.86
CA GLN A 38 -5.77 -4.31 10.43
C GLN A 38 -4.84 -3.73 11.51
N ALA A 39 -4.31 -2.53 11.29
CA ALA A 39 -3.41 -1.89 12.24
C ALA A 39 -4.11 -1.64 13.59
N ARG A 40 -5.34 -1.11 13.55
CA ARG A 40 -6.16 -0.92 14.76
C ARG A 40 -6.53 -2.22 15.45
N ALA A 41 -6.82 -3.28 14.68
CA ALA A 41 -7.07 -4.60 15.27
C ALA A 41 -5.82 -5.17 15.94
N ALA A 42 -4.64 -5.03 15.32
CA ALA A 42 -3.38 -5.44 15.92
C ALA A 42 -3.08 -4.67 17.22
N GLN A 43 -3.29 -3.34 17.20
CA GLN A 43 -3.16 -2.48 18.38
C GLN A 43 -4.12 -2.89 19.50
N ALA A 44 -5.40 -3.15 19.19
CA ALA A 44 -6.39 -3.62 20.16
C ALA A 44 -6.04 -4.99 20.76
N ASN A 45 -5.37 -5.85 19.99
CA ASN A 45 -4.88 -7.15 20.44
C ASN A 45 -3.56 -7.05 21.24
N GLY A 46 -3.00 -5.85 21.43
CA GLY A 46 -1.74 -5.62 22.12
C GLY A 46 -0.49 -5.90 21.28
N ASP A 47 -0.64 -6.26 20.00
CA ASP A 47 0.46 -6.50 19.07
C ASP A 47 0.94 -5.16 18.46
N GLN A 48 1.61 -4.38 19.31
CA GLN A 48 2.08 -3.02 18.99
C GLN A 48 3.09 -3.02 17.84
N ALA A 49 4.00 -4.01 17.78
CA ALA A 49 4.99 -4.12 16.72
C ALA A 49 4.33 -4.30 15.34
N ARG A 50 3.30 -5.15 15.27
CA ARG A 50 2.54 -5.35 14.03
C ARG A 50 1.71 -4.13 13.67
N ALA A 51 1.15 -3.42 14.64
CA ALA A 51 0.41 -2.18 14.40
C ALA A 51 1.32 -1.12 13.75
N VAL A 52 2.52 -0.89 14.30
CA VAL A 52 3.49 0.07 13.73
C VAL A 52 3.87 -0.31 12.30
N ALA A 53 4.17 -1.59 12.04
CA ALA A 53 4.54 -2.05 10.71
C ALA A 53 3.42 -1.83 9.67
N LEU A 54 2.15 -1.95 10.07
CA LEU A 54 1.01 -1.70 9.21
C LEU A 54 0.79 -0.21 8.94
N TYR A 55 0.97 0.65 9.94
CA TYR A 55 0.91 2.11 9.76
C TYR A 55 2.05 2.61 8.86
N ASP A 56 3.27 2.12 9.02
CA ASP A 56 4.40 2.42 8.13
C ASP A 56 4.12 2.02 6.68
N ARG A 57 3.43 0.88 6.48
CA ARG A 57 2.99 0.43 5.16
C ARG A 57 2.00 1.39 4.51
N VAL A 58 1.10 2.01 5.28
CA VAL A 58 0.15 3.00 4.77
C VAL A 58 0.90 4.23 4.26
N LEU A 59 1.90 4.70 5.02
CA LEU A 59 2.73 5.84 4.64
C LEU A 59 3.55 5.59 3.37
N LYS A 60 4.07 4.38 3.21
CA LYS A 60 4.85 3.98 2.03
C LYS A 60 4.01 3.77 0.77
N LEU A 61 2.85 3.12 0.91
CA LEU A 61 2.02 2.74 -0.24
C LEU A 61 1.05 3.84 -0.67
N PHE A 62 0.65 4.72 0.25
CA PHE A 62 -0.34 5.76 0.00
C PHE A 62 0.12 7.14 0.48
N PRO A 63 1.31 7.63 0.05
CA PRO A 63 1.84 8.92 0.49
C PRO A 63 0.98 10.11 0.03
N TRP A 64 0.23 9.93 -1.05
CA TRP A 64 -0.68 10.93 -1.62
C TRP A 64 -2.02 11.05 -0.88
N ASN A 65 -2.33 10.10 0.02
CA ASN A 65 -3.56 10.12 0.79
C ASN A 65 -3.32 10.79 2.14
N GLU A 66 -3.32 12.11 2.15
CA GLU A 66 -3.00 12.94 3.33
C GLU A 66 -3.85 12.57 4.55
N TYR A 67 -5.14 12.30 4.35
CA TYR A 67 -6.04 11.88 5.43
C TYR A 67 -5.58 10.57 6.08
N ARG A 68 -5.27 9.55 5.28
CA ARG A 68 -4.81 8.25 5.79
C ARG A 68 -3.40 8.29 6.31
N ALA A 69 -2.53 9.10 5.72
CA ALA A 69 -1.18 9.32 6.20
C ALA A 69 -1.17 10.00 7.57
N GLY A 70 -1.97 11.07 7.73
CA GLY A 70 -2.15 11.75 9.02
C GLY A 70 -2.74 10.83 10.09
N GLU A 71 -3.76 10.05 9.74
CA GLU A 71 -4.36 9.06 10.64
C GLU A 71 -3.34 7.97 11.04
N ALA A 72 -2.53 7.46 10.10
CA ALA A 72 -1.49 6.47 10.37
C ALA A 72 -0.40 7.00 11.31
N LEU A 73 0.08 8.24 11.07
CA LEU A 73 1.03 8.90 11.96
C LEU A 73 0.46 9.05 13.37
N TYR A 74 -0.76 9.58 13.48
CA TYR A 74 -1.43 9.80 14.76
C TYR A 74 -1.54 8.51 15.59
N TRP A 75 -2.03 7.42 15.00
CA TRP A 75 -2.17 6.16 15.74
C TRP A 75 -0.84 5.48 15.99
N SER A 76 0.13 5.54 15.06
CA SER A 76 1.47 4.99 15.29
C SER A 76 2.17 5.66 16.48
N ALA A 77 1.97 6.96 16.68
CA ALA A 77 2.54 7.69 17.81
C ALA A 77 1.98 7.22 19.17
N GLN A 78 0.72 6.77 19.23
CA GLN A 78 0.14 6.21 20.47
C GLN A 78 0.68 4.82 20.82
N VAL A 79 1.17 4.10 19.81
CA VAL A 79 1.63 2.72 19.92
C VAL A 79 3.09 2.64 20.35
N LEU A 80 3.89 3.67 20.03
CA LEU A 80 5.31 3.71 20.32
C LEU A 80 5.56 3.75 21.84
N PRO A 81 6.45 2.89 22.38
CA PRO A 81 6.82 2.96 23.79
C PRO A 81 7.47 4.33 24.06
N GLY A 82 6.98 5.00 25.10
CA GLY A 82 7.15 6.44 25.35
C GLY A 82 8.55 6.97 25.71
N GLU A 83 9.62 6.38 25.18
CA GLU A 83 11.00 6.79 25.52
C GLU A 83 11.64 7.73 24.49
N GLU A 84 11.14 7.79 23.24
CA GLU A 84 11.65 8.75 22.25
C GLU A 84 10.53 9.61 21.69
N LYS A 85 10.61 10.93 21.93
CA LYS A 85 9.75 11.94 21.30
C LYS A 85 9.94 11.87 19.79
N PHE A 86 8.93 11.42 19.07
CA PHE A 86 8.89 11.56 17.61
C PHE A 86 8.22 12.89 17.25
N GLU A 87 9.00 13.83 16.72
CA GLU A 87 8.46 15.05 16.11
C GLU A 87 7.91 14.72 14.72
N ALA A 88 6.59 14.68 14.60
CA ALA A 88 5.93 14.62 13.31
C ALA A 88 5.78 16.04 12.76
N TYR A 89 6.53 16.38 11.71
CA TYR A 89 6.35 17.63 10.97
C TYR A 89 5.17 17.47 10.00
N ILE A 90 4.03 18.08 10.35
CA ILE A 90 2.91 18.22 9.43
C ILE A 90 3.19 19.42 8.53
N PHE A 91 3.63 19.17 7.31
CA PHE A 91 3.65 20.21 6.29
C PHE A 91 2.22 20.41 5.80
N ALA A 92 1.62 21.54 6.14
CA ALA A 92 0.40 21.98 5.47
C ALA A 92 0.74 22.11 3.99
N GLY A 93 0.16 21.25 3.15
CA GLY A 93 0.33 21.30 1.70
C GLY A 93 -0.01 22.70 1.23
N ALA A 94 1.01 23.48 0.86
CA ALA A 94 0.82 24.68 0.07
C ALA A 94 0.40 24.20 -1.32
N SER A 95 -0.91 24.15 -1.57
CA SER A 95 -1.46 24.04 -2.92
C SER A 95 -0.91 25.21 -3.74
N PRO A 96 -0.16 24.97 -4.84
CA PRO A 96 0.08 26.02 -5.80
C PRO A 96 -1.24 26.29 -6.53
N ILE A 97 -1.68 27.55 -6.43
CA ILE A 97 -2.83 28.14 -7.12
C ILE A 97 -2.59 28.11 -8.64
#